data_AF-T1G1P0-F1
#
_entry.id   AF-T1G1P0-F1
#
_cell.length_a   1.000
_cell.length_b   1.000
_cell.length_c   1.000
_cell.angle_alpha   90.00
_cell.angle_beta   90.00
_cell.angle_gamma   90.00
#
_symmetry.space_group_name_H-M   'P 1'
#
loop_
_entity.id
_entity.type
_entity.pdbx_description
1 polymer ?
#
loop_
_entity_poly.entity_id
_entity_poly.type
_entity_poly.pdbx_seq_one_letter_code
_entity_poly.pdbx_strand_id
1 'polypeptide(L)'
;QKYKEQIHDLAREFERRFEDFKNLEPLFTILTTPFCIKADEIPEDLQLELLDMQANCELKEKFKSGLLLEFYGSLSDVSFPNFKRFAAKMFSIFGSTYICEQAFSCMKINKSKNRSIMNDCNLNAIMKIVTSDLAPQFKNIVENCEQFHTSH
;
A
#
# COMPACT_ATOMS: atom_id res chain seq x y z
N GLN A 1 4.19 -26.54 -25.75
CA GLN A 1 3.31 -25.57 -26.43
C GLN A 1 2.29 -24.92 -25.47
N LYS A 2 1.33 -25.67 -24.89
CA LYS A 2 0.19 -25.13 -24.12
C LYS A 2 0.51 -24.14 -22.98
N TYR A 3 1.57 -24.38 -22.20
CA TYR A 3 1.97 -23.47 -21.12
C TYR A 3 2.70 -22.21 -21.60
N LYS A 4 3.31 -22.25 -22.79
CA LYS A 4 4.06 -21.13 -23.34
C LYS A 4 3.12 -19.96 -23.69
N GLU A 5 1.98 -20.27 -24.29
CA GLU A 5 0.94 -19.28 -24.61
C GLU A 5 0.33 -18.69 -23.33
N GLN A 6 0.01 -19.53 -22.34
CA GLN A 6 -0.52 -19.05 -21.06
C GLN A 6 0.42 -18.13 -20.30
N ILE A 7 1.74 -18.41 -20.33
CA ILE A 7 2.75 -17.52 -19.73
C ILE A 7 2.84 -16.20 -20.49
N HIS A 8 2.79 -16.22 -21.82
CA HIS A 8 2.79 -15.00 -22.62
C HIS A 8 1.55 -14.13 -22.37
N ASP A 9 0.37 -14.74 -22.28
CA ASP A 9 -0.87 -14.03 -21.99
C ASP A 9 -0.84 -13.45 -20.57
N LEU A 10 -0.31 -14.19 -19.59
CA LEU A 10 -0.12 -13.69 -18.22
C LEU A 10 0.84 -12.50 -18.17
N ALA A 11 1.97 -12.58 -18.88
CA ALA A 11 2.94 -11.48 -18.94
C ALA A 11 2.33 -10.23 -19.57
N ARG A 12 1.56 -10.38 -20.65
CA ARG A 12 0.85 -9.28 -21.29
C ARG A 12 -0.17 -8.63 -20.36
N GLU A 13 -0.99 -9.42 -19.66
CA GLU A 13 -1.97 -8.88 -18.71
C GLU A 13 -1.30 -8.23 -17.49
N PHE A 14 -0.13 -8.74 -17.07
CA PHE A 14 0.68 -8.10 -16.04
C PHE A 14 1.15 -6.72 -16.52
N GLU A 15 1.81 -6.64 -17.67
CA GLU A 15 2.26 -5.37 -18.23
C GLU A 15 1.12 -4.36 -18.42
N ARG A 16 -0.04 -4.82 -18.91
CA ARG A 16 -1.23 -3.98 -19.09
C ARG A 16 -1.78 -3.47 -17.76
N ARG A 17 -1.81 -4.32 -16.72
CA ARG A 17 -2.37 -3.96 -15.41
C ARG A 17 -1.45 -3.05 -14.59
N PHE A 18 -0.14 -3.15 -14.83
CA PHE A 18 0.88 -2.33 -14.17
C PHE A 18 1.45 -1.25 -15.12
N GLU A 19 0.77 -0.94 -16.22
CA GLU A 19 1.22 0.10 -17.16
C GLU A 19 1.37 1.45 -16.47
N ASP A 20 0.43 1.79 -15.58
CA ASP A 20 0.45 3.02 -14.78
C ASP A 20 1.67 3.11 -13.85
N PHE A 21 2.28 1.98 -13.45
CA PHE A 21 3.49 1.97 -12.63
C PHE A 21 4.71 2.50 -13.39
N LYS A 22 4.70 2.44 -14.73
CA LYS A 22 5.75 3.07 -15.54
C LYS A 22 5.77 4.58 -15.33
N ASN A 23 4.61 5.20 -15.13
CA ASN A 23 4.51 6.63 -14.83
C ASN A 23 5.02 6.99 -13.42
N LEU A 24 5.13 6.01 -12.52
CA LEU A 24 5.65 6.18 -11.17
C LEU A 24 7.17 5.98 -11.08
N GLU A 25 7.81 5.45 -12.13
CA GLU A 25 9.25 5.18 -12.17
C GLU A 25 10.11 6.39 -11.74
N PRO A 26 9.87 7.63 -12.23
CA PRO A 26 10.66 8.78 -11.79
C PRO A 26 10.50 9.07 -10.29
N LEU A 27 9.30 8.83 -9.73
CA LEU A 27 9.05 9.02 -8.30
C LEU A 27 9.76 7.96 -7.47
N PHE A 28 9.85 6.73 -7.96
CA PHE A 28 10.67 5.70 -7.31
C PHE A 28 12.15 6.07 -7.33
N THR A 29 12.66 6.63 -8.42
CA THR A 29 14.05 7.11 -8.49
C THR A 29 14.34 8.17 -7.44
N ILE A 30 13.45 9.14 -7.25
CA ILE A 30 13.58 10.15 -6.17
C ILE A 30 13.64 9.46 -4.80
N LEU A 31 12.76 8.50 -4.56
CA LEU A 31 12.67 7.78 -3.28
C LEU A 31 13.90 6.90 -3.00
N THR A 32 14.43 6.21 -4.01
CA THR A 32 15.52 5.22 -3.85
C THR A 32 16.91 5.80 -4.05
N THR A 33 17.03 6.94 -4.73
CA THR A 33 18.31 7.57 -5.02
C THR A 33 18.34 9.08 -4.73
N PRO A 34 17.85 9.54 -3.55
CA PRO A 34 17.80 10.97 -3.24
C PRO A 34 19.19 11.62 -3.18
N PHE A 35 20.27 10.86 -2.94
CA PHE A 35 21.64 11.38 -2.88
C PHE A 35 22.39 11.42 -4.22
N CYS A 36 21.78 10.93 -5.30
CA CYS A 36 22.41 10.84 -6.63
C CYS A 36 21.62 11.59 -7.71
N ILE A 37 20.34 11.89 -7.47
CA ILE A 37 19.49 12.63 -8.39
C ILE A 37 19.81 14.13 -8.36
N LYS A 38 19.67 14.81 -9.50
CA LYS A 38 19.85 16.26 -9.53
C LYS A 38 18.56 16.97 -9.14
N ALA A 39 18.67 18.13 -8.51
CA ALA A 39 17.50 18.90 -8.07
C ALA A 39 16.62 19.36 -9.25
N ASP A 40 17.20 19.68 -10.41
CA ASP A 40 16.47 20.07 -11.62
C ASP A 40 15.65 18.93 -12.26
N GLU A 41 15.88 17.68 -11.84
CA GLU A 41 15.17 16.50 -12.34
C GLU A 41 13.93 16.13 -11.49
N ILE A 42 13.64 16.89 -10.42
CA ILE A 42 12.56 16.58 -9.46
C ILE A 42 11.55 17.74 -9.31
N PRO A 43 10.34 17.48 -8.75
CA PRO A 43 9.35 18.52 -8.48
C PRO A 43 9.90 19.69 -7.65
N GLU A 44 9.54 20.92 -8.03
CA GLU A 44 10.06 22.18 -7.46
C GLU A 44 9.88 22.27 -5.93
N ASP A 45 8.77 21.75 -5.41
CA ASP A 45 8.43 21.71 -3.98
C ASP A 45 9.37 20.82 -3.14
N LEU A 46 10.13 19.94 -3.79
CA LEU A 46 11.09 19.05 -3.16
C LEU A 46 12.54 19.51 -3.34
N GLN A 47 12.84 20.40 -4.29
CA GLN A 47 14.23 20.70 -4.69
C GLN A 47 15.08 21.25 -3.54
N LEU A 48 14.57 22.20 -2.76
CA LEU A 48 15.31 22.79 -1.64
C LEU A 48 15.58 21.77 -0.54
N GLU A 49 14.56 21.00 -0.15
CA GLU A 49 14.71 19.94 0.84
C GLU A 49 15.68 18.84 0.36
N LEU A 50 15.71 18.53 -0.94
CA LEU A 50 16.67 17.60 -1.51
C LEU A 50 18.10 18.12 -1.32
N LEU A 51 18.36 19.38 -1.65
CA LEU A 51 19.69 19.97 -1.53
C LEU A 51 20.18 19.96 -0.08
N ASP A 52 19.32 20.34 0.86
CA ASP A 52 19.62 20.27 2.30
C ASP A 52 19.88 18.83 2.77
N MET A 53 19.11 17.88 2.26
CA MET A 53 19.30 16.45 2.55
C MET A 53 20.64 15.96 2.00
N GLN A 54 20.98 16.30 0.75
CA GLN A 54 22.22 15.89 0.08
C GLN A 54 23.47 16.50 0.72
N ALA A 55 23.36 17.71 1.27
CA ALA A 55 24.43 18.37 2.01
C ALA A 55 24.70 17.74 3.39
N ASN A 56 23.78 16.93 3.91
CA ASN A 56 23.88 16.32 5.23
C ASN A 56 24.54 14.93 5.17
N CYS A 57 25.81 14.86 5.58
CA CYS A 57 26.57 13.61 5.63
C CYS A 57 25.97 12.55 6.57
N GLU A 58 25.35 12.96 7.69
CA GLU A 58 24.74 12.03 8.64
C GLU A 58 23.50 11.37 8.02
N LEU A 59 22.65 12.15 7.35
CA LEU A 59 21.50 11.61 6.60
C LEU A 59 21.96 10.66 5.49
N LYS A 60 23.05 10.97 4.80
CA LYS A 60 23.63 10.10 3.77
C LYS A 60 24.07 8.73 4.32
N GLU A 61 24.72 8.72 5.48
CA GLU A 61 25.13 7.46 6.12
C GLU A 61 23.93 6.69 6.70
N LYS A 62 22.94 7.40 7.24
CA LYS A 62 21.68 6.79 7.71
C LYS A 62 20.90 6.15 6.56
N PHE A 63 20.88 6.78 5.39
CA PHE A 63 20.25 6.24 4.20
C PHE A 63 20.91 4.95 3.72
N LYS A 64 22.24 4.83 3.80
CA LYS A 64 22.98 3.63 3.40
C LYS A 64 22.84 2.47 4.38
N SER A 65 22.61 2.77 5.66
CA SER A 65 22.64 1.78 6.75
C SER A 65 21.27 1.28 7.18
N GLY A 66 20.19 2.02 6.90
CA GLY A 66 18.83 1.72 7.34
C GLY A 66 17.89 1.24 6.24
N LEU A 67 16.70 0.79 6.65
CA LEU A 67 15.59 0.56 5.73
C LEU A 67 15.05 1.90 5.22
N LEU A 68 14.57 1.91 3.97
CA LEU A 68 14.03 3.11 3.32
C LEU A 68 12.89 3.74 4.16
N LEU A 69 11.99 2.90 4.67
CA LEU A 69 10.86 3.34 5.50
C LEU A 69 11.31 3.99 6.81
N GLU A 70 12.32 3.42 7.47
CA GLU A 70 12.88 3.93 8.72
C GLU A 70 13.64 5.24 8.49
N PHE A 71 14.41 5.33 7.40
CA PHE A 71 15.11 6.54 7.01
C PHE A 71 14.12 7.72 6.85
N TYR A 72 13.13 7.57 5.98
CA TYR A 72 12.14 8.62 5.72
C TYR A 72 11.26 8.91 6.95
N GLY A 73 10.94 7.89 7.76
CA GLY A 73 10.24 8.06 9.04
C GLY A 73 11.03 8.88 10.06
N SER A 74 12.36 8.83 9.99
CA SER A 74 13.26 9.53 10.91
C SER A 74 13.61 10.97 10.52
N LEU A 75 13.15 11.45 9.37
CA LEU A 75 13.34 12.83 8.94
C LEU A 75 12.57 13.81 9.84
N SER A 76 13.15 14.98 10.06
CA SER A 76 12.53 16.08 10.80
C SER A 76 11.28 16.59 10.10
N ASP A 77 10.17 16.68 10.83
CA ASP A 77 8.90 17.23 10.32
C ASP A 77 8.99 18.74 10.01
N VAL A 78 10.00 19.43 10.57
CA VAL A 78 10.21 20.86 10.35
C VAL A 78 11.13 21.11 9.16
N SER A 79 12.16 20.27 9.00
CA SER A 79 13.21 20.47 7.98
C SER A 79 12.90 19.78 6.65
N PHE A 80 12.15 18.66 6.67
CA PHE A 80 11.84 17.87 5.47
C PHE A 80 10.34 17.51 5.37
N PRO A 81 9.40 18.45 5.56
CA PRO A 81 7.98 18.16 5.54
C PRO A 81 7.50 17.60 4.19
N ASN A 82 7.98 18.13 3.07
CA ASN A 82 7.53 17.71 1.75
C ASN A 82 8.09 16.34 1.38
N PHE A 83 9.37 16.07 1.66
CA PHE A 83 9.97 14.76 1.44
C PHE A 83 9.32 13.66 2.28
N LYS A 84 8.99 13.95 3.53
CA LYS A 84 8.32 13.00 4.41
C LYS A 84 6.91 12.67 3.92
N ARG A 85 6.15 13.69 3.49
CA ARG A 85 4.83 13.52 2.87
C ARG A 85 4.91 12.77 1.54
N PHE A 86 5.89 13.08 0.71
CA PHE A 86 6.17 12.40 -0.55
C PHE A 86 6.45 10.91 -0.31
N ALA A 87 7.38 10.59 0.58
CA ALA A 87 7.72 9.21 0.92
C ALA A 87 6.52 8.44 1.47
N ALA A 88 5.74 9.05 2.37
CA ALA A 88 4.52 8.45 2.90
C ALA A 88 3.49 8.13 1.79
N LYS A 89 3.32 9.03 0.82
CA LYS A 89 2.46 8.81 -0.35
C LYS A 89 2.95 7.63 -1.18
N MET A 90 4.26 7.54 -1.43
CA MET A 90 4.86 6.44 -2.19
C MET A 90 4.72 5.09 -1.48
N PHE A 91 5.00 5.03 -0.17
CA PHE A 91 4.82 3.79 0.60
C PHE A 91 3.36 3.35 0.70
N SER A 92 2.42 4.30 0.73
CA SER A 92 0.98 4.01 0.76
C SER A 92 0.48 3.31 -0.52
N ILE A 93 1.14 3.52 -1.67
CA ILE A 93 0.79 2.85 -2.92
C ILE A 93 0.94 1.33 -2.73
N PHE A 94 2.06 0.87 -2.19
CA PHE A 94 2.33 -0.54 -1.94
C PHE A 94 1.40 -1.16 -0.88
N GLY A 95 1.08 -0.40 0.18
CA GLY A 95 0.11 -0.84 1.17
C GLY A 95 -1.30 -1.00 0.57
N SER A 96 -1.71 -0.04 -0.26
CA SER A 96 -3.02 -0.07 -0.91
C SER A 96 -3.15 -1.21 -1.93
N THR A 97 -2.10 -1.52 -2.69
CA THR A 97 -2.13 -2.66 -3.62
C THR A 97 -2.28 -3.99 -2.88
N TYR A 98 -1.55 -4.16 -1.78
CA TYR A 98 -1.69 -5.37 -0.95
C TYR A 98 -3.10 -5.51 -0.38
N ILE A 99 -3.66 -4.44 0.19
CA ILE A 99 -5.03 -4.43 0.72
C ILE A 99 -6.05 -4.68 -0.40
N CYS A 100 -5.85 -4.10 -1.59
CA CYS A 100 -6.71 -4.32 -2.74
C CYS A 100 -6.64 -5.78 -3.22
N GLU A 101 -5.46 -6.38 -3.33
CA GLU A 101 -5.28 -7.78 -3.72
C GLU A 101 -5.92 -8.74 -2.71
N GLN A 102 -5.72 -8.48 -1.42
CA GLN A 102 -6.37 -9.21 -0.34
C GLN A 102 -7.91 -9.11 -0.47
N ALA A 103 -8.43 -7.90 -0.68
CA ALA A 103 -9.86 -7.65 -0.85
C ALA A 103 -10.43 -8.39 -2.08
N PHE A 104 -9.73 -8.38 -3.22
CA PHE A 104 -10.14 -9.11 -4.43
C PHE A 104 -10.10 -10.63 -4.25
N SER A 105 -9.04 -11.15 -3.61
CA SER A 105 -8.91 -12.57 -3.30
C SER A 105 -10.07 -13.04 -2.42
N CYS A 106 -10.37 -12.28 -1.37
CA CYS A 106 -11.49 -12.56 -0.48
C CYS A 106 -12.84 -12.46 -1.19
N MET A 107 -13.04 -11.46 -2.05
CA MET A 107 -14.26 -11.36 -2.85
C MET A 107 -14.44 -12.56 -3.80
N LYS A 108 -13.35 -13.04 -4.41
CA LYS A 108 -13.35 -14.23 -5.28
C LYS A 108 -13.69 -15.50 -4.51
N ILE A 109 -13.15 -15.67 -3.30
CA ILE A 109 -13.48 -16.79 -2.40
C ILE A 109 -14.95 -16.73 -2.00
N ASN A 110 -15.44 -15.55 -1.59
CA ASN A 110 -16.81 -15.36 -1.10
C ASN A 110 -17.88 -15.41 -2.21
N LYS A 111 -17.54 -15.06 -3.46
CA LYS A 111 -18.42 -15.20 -4.64
C LYS A 111 -18.35 -16.56 -5.33
N SER A 112 -17.52 -17.50 -4.86
CA SER A 112 -17.44 -18.84 -5.45
C SER A 112 -18.75 -19.63 -5.29
N LYS A 113 -18.99 -20.62 -6.17
CA LYS A 113 -20.28 -21.28 -6.46
C LYS A 113 -21.10 -21.84 -5.27
N ASN A 114 -20.57 -21.84 -4.05
CA ASN A 114 -21.19 -22.44 -2.86
C ASN A 114 -21.92 -21.45 -1.93
N ARG A 115 -22.03 -20.14 -2.26
CA ARG A 115 -22.79 -19.18 -1.43
C ARG A 115 -23.65 -18.25 -2.28
N SER A 116 -24.87 -18.69 -2.55
CA SER A 116 -25.81 -18.03 -3.48
C SER A 116 -26.58 -16.83 -2.92
N ILE A 117 -26.25 -16.29 -1.75
CA ILE A 117 -27.02 -15.18 -1.14
C ILE A 117 -26.06 -14.20 -0.47
N MET A 118 -25.46 -13.33 -1.27
CA MET A 118 -24.66 -12.21 -0.77
C MET A 118 -25.27 -10.93 -1.35
N ASN A 119 -25.82 -10.09 -0.49
CA ASN A 119 -26.41 -8.79 -0.82
C ASN A 119 -25.33 -7.72 -0.56
N ASP A 120 -25.39 -6.55 -1.20
CA ASP A 120 -24.33 -5.54 -1.09
C ASP A 120 -23.96 -5.16 0.37
N CYS A 121 -24.94 -5.20 1.28
CA CYS A 121 -24.75 -4.95 2.71
C CYS A 121 -23.81 -5.96 3.41
N ASN A 122 -23.95 -7.26 3.12
CA ASN A 122 -23.16 -8.29 3.79
C ASN A 122 -21.76 -8.46 3.17
N LEU A 123 -21.60 -8.12 1.88
CA LEU A 123 -20.29 -8.01 1.25
C LEU A 123 -19.44 -6.89 1.87
N ASN A 124 -20.02 -5.71 2.12
CA ASN A 124 -19.31 -4.59 2.73
C ASN A 124 -18.79 -4.93 4.15
N ALA A 125 -19.63 -5.60 4.96
CA ALA A 125 -19.23 -6.04 6.30
C ALA A 125 -18.08 -7.06 6.27
N ILE A 126 -18.16 -8.05 5.36
CA ILE A 126 -17.10 -9.05 5.19
C ILE A 126 -15.80 -8.40 4.72
N MET A 127 -15.86 -7.49 3.75
CA MET A 127 -14.68 -6.78 3.25
C MET A 127 -14.00 -6.00 4.38
N LYS A 128 -14.75 -5.24 5.19
CA LYS A 128 -14.21 -4.50 6.34
C LYS A 128 -13.49 -5.40 7.34
N ILE A 129 -14.06 -6.57 7.66
CA ILE A 129 -13.45 -7.51 8.61
C ILE A 129 -12.13 -8.07 8.05
N VAL A 130 -12.07 -8.34 6.75
CA VAL A 130 -10.92 -9.03 6.16
C VAL A 130 -9.80 -8.07 5.75
N THR A 131 -10.10 -6.80 5.48
CA THR A 131 -9.10 -5.78 5.12
C THR A 131 -8.64 -4.92 6.29
N SER A 132 -9.06 -5.23 7.52
CA SER A 132 -8.65 -4.49 8.72
C SER A 132 -8.21 -5.42 9.83
N ASP A 133 -7.32 -4.93 10.70
CA ASP A 133 -6.92 -5.62 11.92
C ASP A 133 -7.94 -5.42 13.06
N LEU A 134 -9.21 -5.14 12.73
CA LEU A 134 -10.27 -4.98 13.72
C LEU A 134 -10.57 -6.33 14.37
N ALA A 135 -10.09 -6.51 15.60
CA ALA A 135 -10.51 -7.63 16.45
C ALA A 135 -12.00 -7.45 16.80
N PRO A 136 -12.87 -8.42 16.48
CA PRO A 136 -14.27 -8.32 16.86
C PRO A 136 -14.36 -8.28 18.38
N GLN A 137 -15.05 -7.27 18.93
CA GLN A 137 -15.29 -7.17 20.36
C GLN A 137 -16.40 -8.14 20.78
N PHE A 138 -16.12 -9.44 20.75
CA PHE A 138 -17.08 -10.50 21.01
C PHE A 138 -17.80 -10.36 22.34
N LYS A 139 -17.10 -9.89 23.39
CA LYS A 139 -17.71 -9.66 24.71
C LYS A 139 -18.86 -8.64 24.64
N ASN A 140 -18.63 -7.54 23.96
CA ASN A 140 -19.61 -6.46 23.80
C ASN A 140 -20.79 -6.90 22.92
N ILE A 141 -20.54 -7.76 21.92
CA ILE A 141 -21.60 -8.33 21.06
C ILE A 141 -22.45 -9.32 21.87
N VAL A 142 -21.83 -10.18 22.68
CA VAL A 142 -22.51 -11.18 23.52
C VAL A 142 -23.34 -10.50 24.62
N GLU A 143 -22.86 -9.40 25.18
CA GLU A 143 -23.57 -8.63 26.21
C GLU A 143 -24.77 -7.84 25.64
N ASN A 144 -24.71 -7.39 24.37
CA ASN A 144 -25.77 -6.61 23.73
C ASN A 144 -26.72 -7.43 22.84
N CYS A 145 -26.44 -8.71 22.61
CA CYS A 145 -27.38 -9.61 21.93
C CYS A 145 -28.41 -10.12 22.93
N GLU A 146 -29.62 -9.56 22.92
CA GLU A 146 -30.76 -10.20 23.56
C GLU A 146 -30.98 -11.58 22.92
N GLN A 147 -31.00 -12.62 23.75
CA GLN A 147 -31.17 -14.00 23.31
C GLN A 147 -32.60 -14.18 22.77
N PHE A 148 -32.80 -13.98 21.46
CA PHE A 148 -34.13 -14.08 20.84
C PHE A 148 -34.71 -15.50 20.78
N HIS A 149 -33.89 -16.53 21.03
CA HIS A 149 -34.36 -17.91 21.08
C HIS A 149 -33.69 -18.67 22.23
N THR A 150 -34.49 -19.02 23.24
CA THR A 150 -34.18 -20.11 24.16
C THR A 150 -34.45 -21.42 23.45
N SER A 151 -33.42 -22.25 23.27
CA SER A 151 -33.59 -23.63 22.83
C SER A 151 -34.50 -24.37 23.82
N HIS A 152 -35.51 -25.07 23.30
CA HIS A 152 -36.31 -26.04 24.05
C HIS A 152 -35.51 -27.31 24.33
#